data_AF-A0A183U0Y0-F1
#
_entry.id   AF-A0A183U0Y0-F1
#
_cell.length_a   1.000
_cell.length_b   1.000
_cell.length_c   1.000
_cell.angle_alpha   90.00
_cell.angle_beta   90.00
_cell.angle_gamma   90.00
#
_symmetry.space_group_name_H-M   'P 1'
#
loop_
_entity.id
_entity.type
_entity.pdbx_description
1 polymer ?
#
loop_
_entity_poly.entity_id
_entity_poly.type
_entity_poly.pdbx_seq_one_letter_code
_entity_poly.pdbx_strand_id
1 'polypeptide(L)'
;MAVNRVSALSRLLANTLSSTQRARRCLVSAAATQTLTVREALNQAMDEEIRRDERVFLLGEEVAQYDGAYKVSKGLWKKYGEHRIVDTPITEMGFAGLAVGAAMAGLRPICEFMTFNFAMQAIDHIINSAAKTFYMSSGHGNESAE
;
A
#
# COMPACT_ATOMS: atom_id res chain seq x y z
N MET A 1 21.26 -60.97 -19.94
CA MET A 1 22.12 -60.18 -19.02
C MET A 1 22.02 -58.70 -19.35
N ALA A 2 20.83 -58.09 -19.39
CA ALA A 2 20.07 -57.52 -18.26
C ALA A 2 20.70 -56.28 -17.56
N VAL A 3 22.01 -56.01 -17.70
CA VAL A 3 22.68 -54.96 -16.90
C VAL A 3 22.70 -53.58 -17.61
N ASN A 4 22.69 -53.54 -18.95
CA ASN A 4 22.82 -52.27 -19.70
C ASN A 4 21.51 -51.49 -19.94
N ARG A 5 20.33 -52.04 -19.66
CA ARG A 5 19.06 -51.29 -19.80
C ARG A 5 18.67 -50.51 -18.53
N VAL A 6 19.19 -50.90 -17.36
CA VAL A 6 18.90 -50.22 -16.08
C VAL A 6 19.65 -48.89 -15.96
N SER A 7 20.85 -48.78 -16.55
CA SER A 7 21.66 -47.56 -16.49
C SER A 7 21.12 -46.42 -17.37
N ALA A 8 20.42 -46.74 -18.47
CA ALA A 8 19.78 -45.76 -19.34
C ALA A 8 18.49 -45.20 -18.73
N LEU A 9 17.66 -46.06 -18.11
CA LEU A 9 16.45 -45.62 -17.41
C LEU A 9 16.75 -44.78 -16.16
N SER A 10 17.82 -45.12 -15.43
CA SER A 10 18.28 -44.36 -14.26
C SER A 10 18.72 -42.93 -14.62
N ARG A 11 19.36 -42.73 -15.78
CA ARG A 11 19.77 -41.39 -16.26
C ARG A 11 18.59 -40.56 -16.77
N LEU A 12 17.59 -41.18 -17.39
CA LEU A 12 16.36 -40.50 -17.81
C LEU A 12 15.52 -40.03 -16.63
N LEU A 13 15.39 -40.85 -15.58
CA LEU A 13 14.73 -40.48 -14.31
C LEU A 13 15.48 -39.37 -13.55
N ALA A 14 16.81 -39.36 -13.59
CA ALA A 14 17.63 -38.34 -12.95
C ALA A 14 17.47 -36.94 -13.61
N ASN A 15 17.33 -36.88 -14.94
CA ASN A 15 17.16 -35.61 -15.66
C ASN A 15 15.74 -35.02 -15.52
N THR A 16 14.71 -35.85 -15.32
CA THR A 16 13.34 -35.37 -15.05
C THR A 16 13.14 -34.80 -13.64
N LEU A 17 14.01 -35.17 -12.69
CA LEU A 17 14.00 -34.61 -11.32
C LEU A 17 14.72 -33.25 -11.23
N SER A 18 15.63 -32.96 -12.18
CA SER A 18 16.32 -31.67 -12.27
C SER A 18 15.41 -30.54 -12.78
N SER A 19 14.51 -30.84 -13.72
CA SER A 19 13.60 -29.84 -14.30
C SER A 19 12.48 -29.42 -13.34
N THR A 20 12.14 -30.24 -12.34
CA THR A 20 11.12 -29.94 -11.32
C THR A 20 11.67 -29.18 -10.10
N GLN A 21 12.99 -29.15 -9.89
CA GLN A 21 13.61 -28.41 -8.78
C GLN A 21 13.77 -26.90 -9.04
N ARG A 22 13.59 -26.41 -10.28
CA ARG A 22 13.69 -24.97 -10.59
C ARG A 22 12.45 -24.14 -10.26
N ALA A 23 11.27 -24.76 -10.15
CA ALA A 23 10.00 -24.03 -9.95
C ALA A 23 9.64 -23.74 -8.49
N ARG A 24 10.44 -24.20 -7.51
CA ARG A 24 10.21 -23.95 -6.07
C ARG A 24 11.16 -22.91 -5.48
N ARG A 25 11.73 -22.04 -6.31
CA ARG A 25 12.53 -20.91 -5.86
C ARG A 25 11.72 -19.62 -5.84
N CYS A 26 10.47 -19.69 -5.35
CA CYS A 26 9.85 -18.52 -4.75
C CYS A 26 10.47 -18.37 -3.36
N LEU A 27 11.67 -17.81 -3.35
CA LEU A 27 12.32 -17.36 -2.14
C LEU A 27 11.45 -16.22 -1.61
N VAL A 28 10.54 -16.53 -0.68
CA VAL A 28 10.23 -15.57 0.38
C VAL A 28 11.59 -15.29 1.00
N SER A 29 12.20 -14.19 0.56
CA SER A 29 13.44 -13.69 1.12
C SER A 29 13.24 -13.68 2.63
N ALA A 30 14.06 -14.42 3.35
CA ALA A 30 14.17 -14.31 4.80
C ALA A 30 14.77 -12.93 5.07
N ALA A 31 13.95 -11.89 4.94
CA ALA A 31 14.28 -10.57 5.41
C ALA A 31 14.58 -10.71 6.89
N ALA A 32 15.75 -10.23 7.31
CA ALA A 32 16.14 -10.22 8.70
C ALA A 32 15.00 -9.57 9.51
N THR A 33 14.43 -10.31 10.46
CA THR A 33 13.38 -9.79 11.34
C THR A 33 13.97 -8.66 12.17
N GLN A 34 13.76 -7.43 11.74
CA GLN A 34 14.14 -6.24 12.49
C GLN A 34 13.03 -5.93 13.49
N THR A 35 13.40 -5.72 14.75
CA THR A 35 12.48 -5.22 15.76
C THR A 35 12.23 -3.74 15.48
N LEU A 36 11.06 -3.42 14.97
CA LEU A 36 10.64 -2.05 14.68
C LEU A 36 9.52 -1.65 15.64
N THR A 37 9.48 -0.37 16.00
CA THR A 37 8.29 0.18 16.63
C THR A 37 7.14 0.25 15.61
N VAL A 38 5.89 0.18 16.08
CA VAL A 38 4.71 0.26 15.20
C VAL A 38 4.73 1.54 14.37
N ARG A 39 5.21 2.65 14.95
CA ARG A 39 5.39 3.93 14.26
C ARG A 39 6.35 3.83 13.08
N GLU A 40 7.50 3.19 13.27
CA GLU A 40 8.50 3.02 12.22
C GLU A 40 8.01 2.08 11.13
N ALA A 41 7.30 1.01 11.50
CA ALA A 41 6.68 0.11 10.55
C ALA A 41 5.64 0.83 9.65
N LEU A 42 4.79 1.68 10.23
CA LEU A 42 3.83 2.50 9.47
C LEU A 42 4.54 3.50 8.55
N ASN A 43 5.58 4.16 9.04
CA ASN A 43 6.38 5.09 8.24
C ASN A 43 7.03 4.39 7.03
N GLN A 44 7.65 3.23 7.25
CA GLN A 44 8.26 2.44 6.18
C GLN A 44 7.24 1.98 5.14
N ALA A 45 6.07 1.51 5.58
CA ALA A 45 5.00 1.10 4.68
C ALA A 45 4.52 2.26 3.78
N MET A 46 4.31 3.44 4.36
CA MET A 46 3.94 4.63 3.58
C MET A 46 5.06 5.06 2.63
N ASP A 47 6.31 5.03 3.10
CA ASP A 47 7.47 5.38 2.29
C ASP A 47 7.65 4.44 1.08
N GLU A 48 7.37 3.15 1.25
CA GLU A 48 7.41 2.17 0.17
C GLU A 48 6.32 2.40 -0.88
N GLU A 49 5.07 2.62 -0.46
CA GLU A 49 3.97 2.84 -1.39
C GLU A 49 4.04 4.19 -2.11
N ILE A 50 4.45 5.27 -1.42
CA ILE A 50 4.64 6.59 -2.03
C ILE A 50 5.78 6.54 -3.06
N ARG A 51 6.84 5.77 -2.79
CA ARG A 51 7.93 5.54 -3.75
C ARG A 51 7.47 4.73 -4.97
N ARG A 52 6.57 3.76 -4.76
CA ARG A 52 6.14 2.81 -5.78
C ARG A 52 5.13 3.39 -6.77
N ASP A 53 4.19 4.20 -6.31
CA ASP A 53 3.11 4.75 -7.14
C ASP A 53 3.02 6.26 -6.97
N GLU A 54 3.22 7.00 -8.06
CA GLU A 54 3.19 8.47 -8.08
C GLU A 54 1.81 9.05 -7.72
N ARG A 55 0.75 8.24 -7.85
CA ARG A 55 -0.63 8.64 -7.52
C ARG A 55 -0.90 8.62 -6.02
N VAL A 56 -0.01 8.05 -5.21
CA VAL A 56 -0.18 7.94 -3.74
C VAL A 56 0.28 9.23 -3.09
N PHE A 57 -0.57 9.87 -2.30
CA PHE A 57 -0.20 11.07 -1.56
C PHE A 57 -0.83 11.07 -0.17
N LEU A 58 -0.18 11.72 0.79
CA LEU A 58 -0.65 11.86 2.16
C LEU A 58 -1.29 13.24 2.35
N LEU A 59 -2.46 13.27 2.95
CA LEU A 59 -3.14 14.50 3.36
C LEU A 59 -3.63 14.38 4.81
N GLY A 60 -3.57 15.48 5.55
CA GLY A 60 -4.05 15.53 6.91
C GLY A 60 -3.58 16.77 7.65
N GLU A 61 -3.95 16.86 8.91
CA GLU A 61 -3.52 17.93 9.79
C GLU A 61 -2.09 17.66 10.30
N GLU A 62 -1.21 18.66 10.17
CA GLU A 62 0.17 18.63 10.68
C GLU A 62 1.05 17.46 10.16
N VAL A 63 0.69 16.87 9.01
CA VAL A 63 1.41 15.73 8.43
C VAL A 63 2.71 16.12 7.73
N ALA A 64 2.85 17.36 7.29
CA ALA A 64 3.94 17.82 6.43
C ALA A 64 5.08 18.49 7.20
N GLN A 65 4.96 19.79 7.52
CA GLN A 65 6.08 20.55 8.11
C GLN A 65 6.35 20.16 9.57
N TYR A 66 5.35 19.65 10.26
CA TYR A 66 5.45 19.26 11.67
C TYR A 66 5.91 17.79 11.86
N ASP A 67 6.25 17.06 10.78
CA ASP A 67 6.62 15.64 10.80
C ASP A 67 5.53 14.72 11.41
N GLY A 68 4.26 15.15 11.42
CA GLY A 68 3.12 14.43 12.00
C GLY A 68 2.99 14.61 13.53
N ALA A 69 1.75 14.67 14.02
CA ALA A 69 1.44 14.81 15.45
C ALA A 69 2.09 13.70 16.31
N TYR A 70 2.05 12.46 15.83
CA TYR A 70 2.64 11.29 16.50
C TYR A 70 3.97 10.83 15.90
N LYS A 71 4.56 11.64 15.01
CA LYS A 71 5.81 11.34 14.27
C LYS A 71 5.72 10.11 13.36
N VAL A 72 4.52 9.78 12.88
CA VAL A 72 4.29 8.65 11.95
C VAL A 72 4.72 9.01 10.53
N SER A 73 4.51 10.24 10.08
CA SER A 73 4.91 10.73 8.75
C SER A 73 6.31 11.38 8.71
N LYS A 74 7.11 11.21 9.76
CA LYS A 74 8.41 11.88 9.93
C LYS A 74 9.31 11.71 8.70
N GLY A 75 9.83 12.83 8.20
CA GLY A 75 10.79 12.86 7.09
C GLY A 75 10.20 12.63 5.70
N LEU A 76 8.92 12.26 5.58
CA LEU A 76 8.28 12.04 4.27
C LEU A 76 8.17 13.34 3.47
N TRP A 77 7.80 14.45 4.13
CA TRP A 77 7.69 15.76 3.46
C TRP A 77 9.03 16.22 2.87
N LYS A 78 10.13 16.04 3.61
CA LYS A 78 11.48 16.39 3.13
C LYS A 78 11.91 15.55 1.92
N LYS A 79 11.37 14.33 1.78
CA LYS A 79 11.73 13.39 0.72
C LYS A 79 10.89 13.55 -0.54
N TYR A 80 9.59 13.79 -0.39
CA TYR A 80 8.63 13.82 -1.50
C TYR A 80 8.05 15.20 -1.82
N GLY A 81 8.28 16.19 -0.96
CA GLY A 81 7.83 17.56 -1.14
C GLY A 81 6.34 17.79 -0.87
N GLU A 82 5.92 19.03 -1.12
CA GLU A 82 4.56 19.54 -0.83
C GLU A 82 3.47 18.94 -1.72
N HIS A 83 3.80 18.43 -2.91
CA HIS A 83 2.81 17.82 -3.80
C HIS A 83 2.35 16.44 -3.33
N ARG A 84 3.17 15.76 -2.53
CA ARG A 84 2.89 14.38 -2.09
C ARG A 84 2.50 14.31 -0.62
N ILE A 85 2.92 15.28 0.20
CA ILE A 85 2.59 15.37 1.61
C ILE A 85 1.97 16.75 1.84
N VAL A 86 0.64 16.80 1.98
CA VAL A 86 -0.15 18.03 1.99
C VAL A 86 -0.73 18.28 3.38
N ASP A 87 -0.38 19.42 3.98
CA ASP A 87 -1.04 19.89 5.20
C ASP A 87 -2.41 20.50 4.86
N THR A 88 -3.44 20.08 5.60
CA THR A 88 -4.82 20.55 5.42
C THR A 88 -5.26 21.44 6.60
N PRO A 89 -6.17 22.40 6.40
CA PRO A 89 -6.79 23.13 7.51
C PRO A 89 -7.63 22.20 8.39
N ILE A 90 -7.92 22.64 9.63
CA ILE A 90 -8.69 21.92 10.66
C ILE A 90 -10.17 21.81 10.24
N THR A 91 -10.42 20.95 9.25
CA THR A 91 -11.72 20.75 8.60
C THR A 91 -11.82 19.30 8.11
N GLU A 92 -12.11 18.38 9.03
CA GLU A 92 -12.14 16.93 8.79
C GLU A 92 -13.06 16.54 7.65
N MET A 93 -14.25 17.14 7.60
CA MET A 93 -15.20 16.91 6.52
C MET A 93 -14.64 17.37 5.17
N GLY A 94 -13.95 18.52 5.14
CA GLY A 94 -13.46 19.13 3.90
C GLY A 94 -12.37 18.27 3.25
N PHE A 95 -11.33 17.91 4.00
CA PHE A 95 -10.24 17.11 3.45
C PHE A 95 -10.64 15.65 3.21
N ALA A 96 -11.56 15.09 4.01
CA ALA A 96 -12.10 13.76 3.73
C ALA A 96 -12.88 13.71 2.41
N GLY A 97 -13.72 14.73 2.14
CA GLY A 97 -14.40 14.86 0.86
C GLY A 97 -13.43 15.03 -0.31
N LEU A 98 -12.37 15.83 -0.12
CA LEU A 98 -11.29 15.98 -1.10
C LEU A 98 -10.60 14.64 -1.38
N ALA A 99 -10.29 13.87 -0.34
CA ALA A 99 -9.68 12.55 -0.47
C ALA A 99 -10.58 11.59 -1.26
N VAL A 100 -11.89 11.55 -0.96
CA VAL A 100 -12.84 10.71 -1.70
C VAL A 100 -12.91 11.14 -3.17
N GLY A 101 -13.01 12.45 -3.45
CA GLY A 101 -13.02 12.96 -4.82
C GLY A 101 -11.73 12.65 -5.59
N ALA A 102 -10.57 12.81 -4.94
CA ALA A 102 -9.28 12.45 -5.53
C ALA A 102 -9.18 10.95 -5.82
N ALA A 103 -9.71 10.10 -4.94
CA ALA A 103 -9.76 8.66 -5.16
C ALA A 103 -10.64 8.29 -6.36
N MET A 104 -11.80 8.93 -6.51
CA MET A 104 -12.69 8.74 -7.66
C MET A 104 -12.05 9.23 -8.97
N ALA A 105 -11.17 10.24 -8.90
CA ALA A 105 -10.40 10.72 -10.04
C ALA A 105 -9.19 9.82 -10.40
N GLY A 106 -8.98 8.71 -9.70
CA GLY A 106 -7.91 7.76 -9.96
C GLY A 106 -6.61 7.97 -9.17
N LEU A 107 -6.57 8.93 -8.24
CA LEU A 107 -5.47 9.07 -7.29
C LEU A 107 -5.63 8.10 -6.10
N ARG A 108 -4.58 7.97 -5.28
CA ARG A 108 -4.57 7.06 -4.14
C ARG A 108 -4.25 7.81 -2.84
N PRO A 109 -5.20 8.60 -2.32
CA PRO A 109 -4.98 9.40 -1.13
C PRO A 109 -4.88 8.53 0.13
N ILE A 110 -3.92 8.88 1.00
CA ILE A 110 -3.84 8.44 2.39
C ILE A 110 -4.34 9.60 3.22
N CYS A 111 -5.44 9.42 3.93
CA CYS A 111 -6.09 10.44 4.75
C CYS A 111 -5.78 10.19 6.23
N GLU A 112 -5.04 11.10 6.87
CA GLU A 112 -4.70 11.00 8.29
C GLU A 112 -5.61 11.92 9.11
N PHE A 113 -6.33 11.34 10.08
CA PHE A 113 -7.00 12.08 11.14
C PHE A 113 -6.11 12.08 12.38
N MET A 114 -5.96 13.23 13.05
CA MET A 114 -5.16 13.33 14.28
C MET A 114 -5.61 12.29 15.31
N THR A 115 -6.92 12.16 15.56
CA THR A 115 -7.49 11.04 16.30
C THR A 115 -8.82 10.61 15.69
N PHE A 116 -9.22 9.37 15.93
CA PHE A 116 -10.49 8.86 15.39
C PHE A 116 -11.73 9.56 15.98
N ASN A 117 -11.59 10.30 17.09
CA ASN A 117 -12.67 11.12 17.64
C ASN A 117 -13.11 12.20 16.64
N PHE A 118 -12.16 12.80 15.92
CA PHE A 118 -12.42 13.82 14.91
C PHE A 118 -12.91 13.23 13.58
N ALA A 119 -12.62 11.95 13.32
CA ALA A 119 -13.17 11.24 12.16
C ALA A 119 -14.71 11.17 12.20
N MET A 120 -15.33 11.29 13.38
CA MET A 120 -16.80 11.38 13.49
C MET A 120 -17.37 12.62 12.77
N GLN A 121 -16.62 13.72 12.67
CA GLN A 121 -17.05 14.90 11.90
C GLN A 121 -17.07 14.63 10.39
N ALA A 122 -16.25 13.70 9.90
CA ALA A 122 -16.13 13.33 8.49
C ALA A 122 -16.86 12.03 8.13
N ILE A 123 -17.63 11.46 9.06
CA ILE A 123 -18.21 10.11 8.91
C ILE A 123 -19.16 10.01 7.72
N ASP A 124 -19.83 11.10 7.35
CA ASP A 124 -20.71 11.15 6.19
C ASP A 124 -19.94 10.86 4.90
N HIS A 125 -18.78 11.47 4.69
CA HIS A 125 -17.93 11.16 3.54
C HIS A 125 -17.35 9.75 3.61
N ILE A 126 -16.96 9.26 4.79
CA ILE A 126 -16.42 7.90 4.96
C ILE A 126 -17.46 6.84 4.57
N ILE A 127 -18.71 7.00 5.03
CA ILE A 127 -19.74 5.98 4.85
C ILE A 127 -20.53 6.18 3.57
N ASN A 128 -21.11 7.37 3.37
CA ASN A 128 -22.01 7.62 2.27
C ASN A 128 -21.27 7.87 0.96
N SER A 129 -20.15 8.60 1.00
CA SER A 129 -19.39 8.96 -0.21
C SER A 129 -18.30 7.94 -0.58
N ALA A 130 -17.61 7.32 0.37
CA ALA A 130 -16.56 6.34 0.05
C ALA A 130 -17.10 4.91 0.01
N ALA A 131 -17.64 4.41 1.13
CA ALA A 131 -17.97 2.99 1.27
C ALA A 131 -19.12 2.52 0.35
N LYS A 132 -20.16 3.34 0.17
CA LYS A 132 -21.34 2.96 -0.63
C LYS A 132 -21.15 3.15 -2.14
N THR A 133 -20.24 4.03 -2.56
CA THR A 133 -20.13 4.46 -3.96
C THR A 133 -19.81 3.31 -4.91
N PHE A 134 -18.95 2.37 -4.52
CA PHE A 134 -18.66 1.20 -5.33
C PHE A 134 -19.91 0.34 -5.60
N TYR A 135 -20.73 0.12 -4.57
CA TYR A 135 -21.98 -0.63 -4.69
C TYR A 135 -23.02 0.13 -5.50
N MET A 136 -23.21 1.43 -5.23
CA MET A 136 -24.23 2.25 -5.91
C MET A 136 -23.90 2.49 -7.40
N SER A 137 -22.62 2.55 -7.76
CA SER A 137 -22.17 2.71 -9.15
C SER A 137 -22.13 1.39 -9.94
N SER A 138 -22.58 0.28 -9.34
CA SER A 138 -22.57 -1.05 -9.96
C SER A 138 -21.18 -1.44 -10.50
N GLY A 139 -20.13 -1.13 -9.72
CA GLY A 139 -18.74 -1.44 -10.07
C GLY A 139 -17.99 -0.36 -10.83
N HIS A 140 -18.68 0.54 -11.54
CA HIS A 140 -18.03 1.48 -12.48
C HIS A 140 -17.34 2.68 -11.80
N GLY A 141 -17.71 3.03 -10.57
CA GLY A 141 -17.22 4.25 -9.91
C GLY A 141 -15.71 4.26 -9.59
N ASN A 142 -15.04 3.10 -9.69
CA ASN A 142 -13.60 2.96 -9.44
C ASN A 142 -12.81 2.50 -10.69
N GLU A 143 -13.46 2.33 -11.86
CA GLU A 143 -12.85 1.71 -13.05
C GLU A 143 -12.20 2.72 -14.03
N SER A 144 -12.40 4.02 -13.85
CA SER A 144 -11.93 5.05 -14.81
C SER A 144 -10.42 5.35 -14.77
N ALA A 145 -9.58 4.48 -14.20
CA ALA A 145 -8.15 4.71 -14.04
C ALA A 145 -7.26 3.45 -14.25
N GLU A 146 -7.71 2.50 -15.08
CA GLU A 146 -6.84 1.53 -15.76
C GLU A 146 -6.37 2.04 -17.13
#